data_AF-A0A7V2WDZ5-F1
#
_entry.id   AF-A0A7V2WDZ5-F1
#
_cell.length_a   1.000
_cell.length_b   1.000
_cell.length_c   1.000
_cell.angle_alpha   90.00
_cell.angle_beta   90.00
_cell.angle_gamma   90.00
#
_symmetry.space_group_name_H-M   'P 1'
#
loop_
_entity.id
_entity.type
_entity.pdbx_description
1 polymer ?
#
loop_
_entity_poly.entity_id
_entity_poly.type
_entity_poly.pdbx_seq_one_letter_code
_entity_poly.pdbx_strand_id
1 'polypeptide(L)'
;MILKKESGLFLKNANLNSKGTEMKEWLQRYFSQWFALEKVTSAYNRLEVIRQKGKLVLNAPHVNYSFGSLHEVFQSVFRQLAPDFSQIKSVLILGFGAGSVAHILQKENGCPCSITGVEIDEEVIALAKKHFGLGELKNLDIHISDAAGFLSKETKPYHFIVVDIFLDHRTPEKFLHSAFLKTLYDHLLPGGTVLFNYLIYDHEAREKAVVFEEIFRETFQPSHRLTFKGHSKNIVFTGRKSYR
;
A
#
# COMPACT_ATOMS: atom_id res chain seq x y z
N MET A 1 -29.74 -66.49 -3.03
CA MET A 1 -28.32 -66.09 -2.89
C MET A 1 -27.97 -65.13 -4.02
N ILE A 2 -28.29 -63.84 -3.91
CA ILE A 2 -27.67 -62.77 -4.72
C ILE A 2 -27.55 -61.55 -3.80
N LEU A 3 -26.34 -61.32 -3.30
CA LEU A 3 -25.91 -60.14 -2.56
C LEU A 3 -24.79 -59.49 -3.36
N LYS A 4 -24.76 -58.14 -3.29
CA LYS A 4 -23.68 -57.21 -3.67
C LYS A 4 -23.52 -56.87 -5.15
N LYS A 5 -24.01 -55.69 -5.52
CA LYS A 5 -23.46 -54.89 -6.62
C LYS A 5 -23.75 -53.38 -6.49
N GLU A 6 -23.39 -52.74 -5.36
CA GLU A 6 -23.54 -51.27 -5.21
C GLU A 6 -22.33 -50.51 -4.64
N SER A 7 -21.15 -51.12 -4.50
CA SER A 7 -19.97 -50.46 -3.91
C SER A 7 -18.96 -49.88 -4.92
N GLY A 8 -19.29 -49.80 -6.21
CA GLY A 8 -18.33 -49.43 -7.28
C GLY A 8 -18.36 -47.96 -7.73
N LEU A 9 -19.45 -47.22 -7.48
CA LEU A 9 -19.65 -45.88 -8.05
C LEU A 9 -19.24 -44.74 -7.09
N PHE A 10 -19.33 -44.97 -5.78
CA PHE A 10 -18.92 -43.97 -4.76
C PHE A 10 -17.40 -43.80 -4.62
N LEU A 11 -16.60 -44.84 -4.93
CA LEU A 11 -15.14 -44.79 -4.83
C LEU A 11 -14.45 -44.07 -6.01
N LYS A 12 -15.11 -43.97 -7.18
CA LYS A 12 -14.54 -43.26 -8.34
C LYS A 12 -14.65 -41.74 -8.23
N ASN A 13 -15.73 -41.21 -7.64
CA ASN A 13 -15.92 -39.76 -7.48
C ASN A 13 -15.02 -39.16 -6.38
N ALA A 14 -14.74 -39.91 -5.31
CA ALA A 14 -13.82 -39.45 -4.26
C ALA A 14 -12.37 -39.29 -4.78
N ASN A 15 -11.95 -40.17 -5.69
CA ASN A 15 -10.59 -40.24 -6.23
C ASN A 15 -10.33 -39.22 -7.37
N LEU A 16 -11.39 -38.77 -8.06
CA LEU A 16 -11.33 -37.68 -9.04
C LEU A 16 -11.26 -36.31 -8.34
N ASN A 17 -12.01 -36.14 -7.24
CA ASN A 17 -11.93 -34.94 -6.42
C ASN A 17 -10.58 -34.80 -5.71
N SER A 18 -10.03 -35.88 -5.14
CA SER A 18 -8.70 -35.83 -4.49
C SER A 18 -7.58 -35.51 -5.47
N LYS A 19 -7.58 -36.10 -6.67
CA LYS A 19 -6.60 -35.77 -7.72
C LYS A 19 -6.74 -34.35 -8.26
N GLY A 20 -7.97 -33.83 -8.36
CA GLY A 20 -8.23 -32.44 -8.73
C GLY A 20 -7.71 -31.46 -7.67
N THR A 21 -7.87 -31.79 -6.39
CA THR A 21 -7.34 -31.01 -5.26
C THR A 21 -5.81 -31.10 -5.19
N GLU A 22 -5.21 -32.28 -5.33
CA GLU A 22 -3.74 -32.44 -5.37
C GLU A 22 -3.10 -31.71 -6.56
N MET A 23 -3.72 -31.78 -7.75
CA MET A 23 -3.25 -31.04 -8.93
C MET A 23 -3.36 -29.54 -8.72
N LYS A 24 -4.45 -29.07 -8.10
CA LYS A 24 -4.64 -27.66 -7.76
C LYS A 24 -3.65 -27.19 -6.71
N GLU A 25 -3.38 -27.98 -5.67
CA GLU A 25 -2.37 -27.69 -4.65
C GLU A 25 -0.95 -27.69 -5.23
N TRP A 26 -0.65 -28.63 -6.13
CA TRP A 26 0.61 -28.68 -6.88
C TRP A 26 0.76 -27.46 -7.78
N LEU A 27 -0.26 -27.11 -8.56
CA LEU A 27 -0.26 -25.90 -9.39
C LEU A 27 -0.21 -24.62 -8.56
N GLN A 28 -0.87 -24.54 -7.42
CA GLN A 28 -0.74 -23.42 -6.50
C GLN A 28 0.66 -23.33 -5.89
N ARG A 29 1.35 -24.45 -5.68
CA ARG A 29 2.71 -24.48 -5.14
C ARG A 29 3.76 -24.02 -6.15
N TYR A 30 3.61 -24.39 -7.42
CA TYR A 30 4.60 -24.08 -8.48
C TYR A 30 4.22 -22.88 -9.37
N PHE A 31 2.94 -22.53 -9.45
CA PHE A 31 2.38 -21.41 -10.21
C PHE A 31 1.54 -20.49 -9.32
N SER A 32 1.99 -20.26 -8.08
CA SER A 32 1.27 -19.51 -7.04
C SER A 32 0.82 -18.10 -7.46
N GLN A 33 1.48 -17.52 -8.46
CA GLN A 33 1.15 -16.21 -9.02
C GLN A 33 -0.07 -16.22 -9.95
N TRP A 34 -0.53 -17.38 -10.41
CA TRP A 34 -1.71 -17.55 -11.28
C TRP A 34 -2.98 -17.91 -10.52
N PHE A 35 -2.87 -18.18 -9.22
CA PHE A 35 -3.99 -18.55 -8.38
C PHE A 35 -4.05 -17.62 -7.18
N ALA A 36 -5.11 -16.81 -7.11
CA ALA A 36 -5.37 -16.02 -5.92
C ALA A 36 -5.68 -16.95 -4.73
N LEU A 37 -5.04 -16.66 -3.60
CA LEU A 37 -5.31 -17.28 -2.31
C LEU A 37 -6.67 -16.81 -1.78
N GLU A 38 -7.00 -15.55 -2.02
CA GLU A 38 -8.27 -14.95 -1.63
C GLU A 38 -8.64 -13.85 -2.62
N LYS A 39 -9.94 -13.75 -2.92
CA LYS A 39 -10.51 -12.69 -3.74
C LYS A 39 -11.67 -12.06 -2.99
N VAL A 40 -11.69 -10.74 -2.91
CA VAL A 40 -12.75 -9.96 -2.26
C VAL A 40 -13.16 -8.85 -3.21
N THR A 41 -14.44 -8.50 -3.24
CA THR A 41 -14.92 -7.31 -3.93
C THR A 41 -15.47 -6.37 -2.87
N SER A 42 -14.89 -5.19 -2.75
CA SER A 42 -15.35 -4.12 -1.87
C SER A 42 -16.20 -3.12 -2.65
N ALA A 43 -16.65 -2.07 -1.96
CA ALA A 43 -17.32 -0.93 -2.61
C ALA A 43 -16.37 -0.12 -3.53
N TYR A 44 -15.05 -0.28 -3.36
CA TYR A 44 -14.05 0.51 -4.08
C TYR A 44 -13.28 -0.31 -5.12
N ASN A 45 -12.98 -1.58 -4.82
CA ASN A 45 -12.04 -2.37 -5.60
C ASN A 45 -12.41 -3.85 -5.66
N ARG A 46 -11.84 -4.54 -6.65
CA ARG A 46 -11.69 -5.99 -6.63
C ARG A 46 -10.29 -6.28 -6.11
N LEU A 47 -10.19 -7.02 -5.03
CA LEU A 47 -8.96 -7.29 -4.30
C LEU A 47 -8.58 -8.76 -4.47
N GLU A 48 -7.31 -9.02 -4.73
CA GLU A 48 -6.76 -10.36 -4.84
C GLU A 48 -5.47 -10.48 -4.02
N VAL A 49 -5.43 -11.46 -3.12
CA VAL A 49 -4.21 -11.87 -2.42
C VAL A 49 -3.55 -12.96 -3.25
N ILE A 50 -2.36 -12.70 -3.77
CA ILE A 50 -1.59 -13.65 -4.56
C ILE A 50 -0.20 -13.85 -3.95
N ARG A 51 0.49 -14.93 -4.34
CA ARG A 51 1.91 -15.11 -4.00
C ARG A 51 2.77 -14.85 -5.23
N GLN A 52 3.58 -13.80 -5.19
CA GLN A 52 4.50 -13.40 -6.24
C GLN A 52 5.94 -13.52 -5.73
N LYS A 53 6.79 -14.28 -6.44
CA LYS A 53 8.21 -14.51 -6.07
C LYS A 53 8.39 -14.93 -4.59
N GLY A 54 7.49 -15.78 -4.08
CA GLY A 54 7.53 -16.28 -2.71
C GLY A 54 6.92 -15.35 -1.65
N LYS A 55 6.58 -14.09 -1.97
CA LYS A 55 5.95 -13.13 -1.05
C LYS A 55 4.45 -12.99 -1.32
N LEU A 56 3.68 -12.70 -0.28
CA LEU A 56 2.27 -12.33 -0.44
C LEU A 56 2.18 -10.89 -0.95
N VAL A 57 1.25 -10.65 -1.86
CA VAL A 57 1.00 -9.33 -2.48
C VAL A 57 -0.51 -9.13 -2.54
N LEU A 58 -0.97 -7.93 -2.20
CA LEU A 58 -2.36 -7.51 -2.40
C LEU A 58 -2.42 -6.69 -3.68
N ASN A 59 -3.26 -7.12 -4.63
CA ASN A 59 -3.46 -6.45 -5.91
C ASN A 59 -4.94 -6.12 -6.12
N ALA A 60 -5.18 -5.07 -6.89
CA ALA A 60 -6.42 -4.86 -7.63
C ALA A 60 -6.15 -5.06 -9.14
N PRO A 61 -7.18 -5.28 -9.99
CA PRO A 61 -7.03 -5.56 -11.42
C PRO A 61 -6.06 -4.64 -12.17
N HIS A 62 -5.95 -3.38 -11.73
CA HIS A 62 -5.13 -2.36 -12.40
C HIS A 62 -4.05 -1.74 -11.52
N VAL A 63 -3.94 -2.09 -10.23
CA VAL A 63 -2.97 -1.49 -9.30
C VAL A 63 -2.43 -2.46 -8.25
N ASN A 64 -1.14 -2.32 -7.97
CA ASN A 64 -0.48 -3.01 -6.86
C ASN A 64 -0.77 -2.24 -5.57
N TYR A 65 -1.53 -2.86 -4.65
CA TYR A 65 -1.93 -2.21 -3.40
C TYR A 65 -0.83 -2.26 -2.33
N SER A 66 0.01 -3.32 -2.26
CA SER A 66 1.11 -3.42 -1.28
C SER A 66 2.03 -4.64 -1.49
N PHE A 67 3.23 -4.60 -0.89
CA PHE A 67 4.24 -5.70 -0.81
C PHE A 67 4.82 -6.21 -2.15
N GLY A 68 4.55 -5.51 -3.25
CA GLY A 68 5.19 -5.69 -4.56
C GLY A 68 6.16 -4.56 -4.92
N SER A 69 6.02 -4.02 -6.13
CA SER A 69 6.85 -2.91 -6.63
C SER A 69 6.84 -1.68 -5.72
N LEU A 70 5.68 -1.37 -5.14
CA LEU A 70 5.52 -0.19 -4.31
C LEU A 70 6.30 -0.27 -2.99
N HIS A 71 6.43 -1.47 -2.44
CA HIS A 71 7.27 -1.74 -1.28
C HIS A 71 8.74 -1.46 -1.61
N GLU A 72 9.22 -1.93 -2.76
CA GLU A 72 10.60 -1.67 -3.23
C GLU A 72 10.86 -0.17 -3.48
N VAL A 73 9.86 0.56 -4.00
CA VAL A 73 9.89 2.01 -4.18
C VAL A 73 10.12 2.71 -2.84
N PHE A 74 9.28 2.45 -1.83
CA PHE A 74 9.42 3.09 -0.52
C PHE A 74 10.69 2.65 0.23
N GLN A 75 11.12 1.39 0.09
CA GLN A 75 12.43 0.97 0.59
C GLN A 75 13.55 1.82 -0.05
N SER A 76 13.46 2.10 -1.35
CA SER A 76 14.44 2.95 -2.03
C SER A 76 14.37 4.40 -1.60
N VAL A 77 13.17 4.94 -1.37
CA VAL A 77 12.98 6.29 -0.79
C VAL A 77 13.69 6.39 0.55
N PHE A 78 13.42 5.47 1.47
CA PHE A 78 14.01 5.50 2.80
C PHE A 78 15.53 5.29 2.79
N ARG A 79 16.06 4.46 1.88
CA ARG A 79 17.52 4.34 1.67
C ARG A 79 18.14 5.64 1.14
N GLN A 80 17.48 6.33 0.21
CA GLN A 80 18.01 7.57 -0.38
C GLN A 80 17.92 8.74 0.61
N LEU A 81 16.83 8.83 1.38
CA LEU A 81 16.66 9.86 2.40
C LEU A 81 17.51 9.61 3.64
N ALA A 82 17.75 8.34 3.98
CA ALA A 82 18.49 7.89 5.16
C ALA A 82 18.16 8.70 6.43
N PRO A 83 16.87 8.85 6.80
CA PRO A 83 16.52 9.63 7.97
C PRO A 83 17.01 8.93 9.24
N ASP A 84 17.22 9.71 10.30
CA ASP A 84 17.42 9.12 11.63
C ASP A 84 16.09 8.57 12.15
N PHE A 85 15.85 7.28 11.91
CA PHE A 85 14.64 6.59 12.34
C PHE A 85 14.42 6.66 13.85
N SER A 86 15.47 6.83 14.67
CA SER A 86 15.33 6.96 16.11
C SER A 86 14.59 8.25 16.51
N GLN A 87 14.65 9.29 15.67
CA GLN A 87 14.01 10.59 15.92
C GLN A 87 12.58 10.67 15.37
N ILE A 88 12.18 9.73 14.50
CA ILE A 88 10.82 9.71 13.95
C ILE A 88 9.89 9.12 15.01
N LYS A 89 9.04 9.95 15.62
CA LYS A 89 8.10 9.50 16.68
C LYS A 89 6.66 9.35 16.21
N SER A 90 6.25 10.08 15.18
CA SER A 90 4.87 10.09 14.68
C SER A 90 4.85 10.08 13.15
N VAL A 91 4.09 9.15 12.58
CA VAL A 91 3.94 8.99 11.12
C VAL A 91 2.47 8.90 10.77
N LEU A 92 2.04 9.70 9.80
CA LEU A 92 0.72 9.57 9.15
C LEU A 92 0.90 8.90 7.80
N ILE A 93 0.08 7.90 7.48
CA ILE A 93 0.04 7.24 6.18
C ILE A 93 -1.38 7.38 5.63
N LEU A 94 -1.54 8.13 4.54
CA LEU A 94 -2.79 8.33 3.84
C LEU A 94 -2.83 7.39 2.63
N GLY A 95 -3.80 6.49 2.58
CA GLY A 95 -3.73 5.31 1.71
C GLY A 95 -2.85 4.25 2.37
N PHE A 96 -3.33 3.69 3.47
CA PHE A 96 -2.55 2.74 4.27
C PHE A 96 -2.29 1.42 3.53
N GLY A 97 -3.21 1.02 2.64
CA GLY A 97 -3.10 -0.23 1.90
C GLY A 97 -2.99 -1.43 2.85
N ALA A 98 -2.17 -2.42 2.49
CA ALA A 98 -1.91 -3.56 3.36
C ALA A 98 -0.84 -3.29 4.44
N GLY A 99 -0.41 -2.04 4.63
CA GLY A 99 0.58 -1.67 5.65
C GLY A 99 2.04 -1.79 5.22
N SER A 100 2.31 -1.78 3.91
CA SER A 100 3.66 -1.91 3.35
C SER A 100 4.65 -0.88 3.91
N VAL A 101 4.29 0.41 3.90
CA VAL A 101 5.14 1.50 4.43
C VAL A 101 5.37 1.34 5.92
N ALA A 102 4.33 0.98 6.68
CA ALA A 102 4.43 0.75 8.11
C ALA A 102 5.37 -0.41 8.46
N HIS A 103 5.32 -1.49 7.66
CA HIS A 103 6.24 -2.62 7.76
C HIS A 103 7.69 -2.18 7.53
N ILE A 104 7.97 -1.41 6.47
CA ILE A 104 9.32 -0.90 6.18
C ILE A 104 9.84 -0.06 7.35
N LEU A 105 9.01 0.83 7.91
CA LEU A 105 9.40 1.68 9.02
C LEU A 105 9.75 0.86 10.28
N GLN A 106 8.86 -0.02 10.72
CA GLN A 106 9.05 -0.70 12.01
C GLN A 106 9.90 -1.97 11.92
N LYS A 107 9.65 -2.84 10.94
CA LYS A 107 10.26 -4.17 10.88
C LYS A 107 11.63 -4.15 10.20
N GLU A 108 11.81 -3.31 9.19
CA GLU A 108 13.06 -3.26 8.43
C GLU A 108 14.03 -2.19 8.95
N ASN A 109 13.50 -1.05 9.41
CA ASN A 109 14.32 0.06 9.89
C ASN A 109 14.26 0.28 11.40
N GLY A 110 13.52 -0.55 12.15
CA GLY A 110 13.47 -0.49 13.61
C GLY A 110 12.90 0.81 14.18
N CYS A 111 12.11 1.56 13.40
CA CYS A 111 11.58 2.85 13.80
C CYS A 111 10.60 2.70 14.99
N PRO A 112 10.81 3.40 16.12
CA PRO A 112 9.95 3.30 17.30
C PRO A 112 8.65 4.12 17.19
N CYS A 113 8.33 4.62 16.01
CA CYS A 113 7.23 5.56 15.78
C CYS A 113 5.85 4.97 16.10
N SER A 114 4.95 5.86 16.50
CA SER A 114 3.50 5.63 16.40
C SER A 114 3.04 5.93 14.98
N ILE A 115 2.22 5.06 14.42
CA ILE A 115 1.73 5.16 13.05
C ILE A 115 0.22 5.34 13.08
N THR A 116 -0.25 6.38 12.41
CA THR A 116 -1.67 6.58 12.11
C THR A 116 -1.86 6.25 10.63
N GLY A 117 -2.62 5.20 10.33
CA GLY A 117 -2.96 4.77 8.98
C GLY A 117 -4.39 5.14 8.64
N VAL A 118 -4.60 5.71 7.45
CA VAL A 118 -5.93 6.04 6.93
C VAL A 118 -6.15 5.26 5.65
N GLU A 119 -7.20 4.43 5.63
CA GLU A 119 -7.61 3.65 4.47
C GLU A 119 -9.10 3.82 4.27
N ILE A 120 -9.55 3.97 3.02
CA ILE A 120 -10.97 4.13 2.74
C ILE A 120 -11.68 2.76 2.66
N ASP A 121 -10.94 1.73 2.26
CA ASP A 121 -11.45 0.38 2.02
C ASP A 121 -11.24 -0.55 3.23
N GLU A 122 -12.29 -0.83 3.98
CA GLU A 122 -12.23 -1.72 5.16
C GLU A 122 -11.79 -3.14 4.83
N GLU A 123 -12.08 -3.63 3.62
CA GLU A 123 -11.70 -4.97 3.18
C GLU A 123 -10.19 -5.08 2.96
N VAL A 124 -9.55 -3.98 2.54
CA VAL A 124 -8.08 -3.92 2.45
C VAL A 124 -7.46 -4.11 3.83
N ILE A 125 -8.00 -3.47 4.86
CA ILE A 125 -7.51 -3.63 6.25
C ILE A 125 -7.81 -5.03 6.80
N ALA A 126 -8.96 -5.62 6.47
CA ALA A 126 -9.28 -6.99 6.85
C ALA A 126 -8.27 -7.99 6.26
N LEU A 127 -7.97 -7.86 4.96
CA LEU A 127 -6.97 -8.68 4.29
C LEU A 127 -5.55 -8.42 4.84
N ALA A 128 -5.21 -7.17 5.15
CA ALA A 128 -3.95 -6.78 5.77
C ALA A 128 -3.71 -7.51 7.11
N LYS A 129 -4.74 -7.54 7.97
CA LYS A 129 -4.70 -8.27 9.26
C LYS A 129 -4.53 -9.77 9.05
N LYS A 130 -5.24 -10.34 8.08
CA LYS A 130 -5.27 -11.78 7.83
C LYS A 130 -3.96 -12.30 7.21
N HIS A 131 -3.36 -11.56 6.28
CA HIS A 131 -2.30 -12.07 5.41
C HIS A 131 -0.97 -11.34 5.51
N PHE A 132 -0.96 -10.09 5.99
CA PHE A 132 0.22 -9.22 5.91
C PHE A 132 0.80 -8.84 7.27
N GLY A 133 0.41 -9.55 8.33
CA GLY A 133 1.00 -9.40 9.66
C GLY A 133 0.69 -8.06 10.31
N LEU A 134 -0.44 -7.41 9.97
CA LEU A 134 -0.77 -6.09 10.51
C LEU A 134 -0.85 -6.08 12.05
N GLY A 135 -1.29 -7.21 12.64
CA GLY A 135 -1.35 -7.39 14.10
C GLY A 135 0.01 -7.48 14.79
N GLU A 136 1.11 -7.61 14.03
CA GLU A 136 2.47 -7.62 14.57
C GLU A 136 3.13 -6.24 14.61
N LEU A 137 2.49 -5.23 14.01
CA LEU A 137 2.94 -3.84 14.09
C LEU A 137 2.53 -3.25 15.44
N LYS A 138 3.42 -2.45 16.03
CA LYS A 138 3.20 -1.83 17.34
C LYS A 138 2.75 -0.39 17.16
N ASN A 139 2.05 0.18 18.14
CA ASN A 139 1.65 1.59 18.15
C ASN A 139 0.97 2.03 16.84
N LEU A 140 0.12 1.16 16.29
CA LEU A 140 -0.59 1.38 15.04
C LEU A 140 -2.06 1.72 15.33
N ASP A 141 -2.50 2.86 14.82
CA ASP A 141 -3.88 3.33 14.87
C ASP A 141 -4.43 3.43 13.44
N ILE A 142 -5.48 2.66 13.12
CA ILE A 142 -6.05 2.57 11.78
C ILE A 142 -7.43 3.21 11.75
N HIS A 143 -7.63 4.13 10.80
CA HIS A 143 -8.87 4.85 10.55
C HIS A 143 -9.45 4.44 9.21
N ILE A 144 -10.68 3.92 9.22
CA ILE A 144 -11.45 3.68 7.99
C ILE A 144 -12.13 4.98 7.58
N SER A 145 -11.52 5.73 6.65
CA SER A 145 -11.99 7.06 6.25
C SER A 145 -11.39 7.51 4.92
N ASP A 146 -12.07 8.42 4.23
CA ASP A 146 -11.44 9.26 3.21
C ASP A 146 -10.31 10.09 3.84
N ALA A 147 -9.17 10.19 3.15
CA ALA A 147 -7.98 10.87 3.65
C ALA A 147 -8.18 12.38 3.86
N ALA A 148 -8.89 13.06 2.97
CA ALA A 148 -9.18 14.49 3.14
C ALA A 148 -10.20 14.70 4.27
N GLY A 149 -11.21 13.82 4.36
CA GLY A 149 -12.17 13.80 5.46
C GLY A 149 -11.49 13.58 6.83
N PHE A 150 -10.52 12.67 6.91
CA PHE A 150 -9.73 12.45 8.12
C PHE A 150 -8.93 13.69 8.50
N LEU A 151 -8.14 14.24 7.56
CA LEU A 151 -7.33 15.43 7.80
C LEU A 151 -8.13 16.66 8.23
N SER A 152 -9.40 16.78 7.81
CA SER A 152 -10.26 17.89 8.23
C SER A 152 -10.59 17.89 9.72
N LYS A 153 -10.43 16.74 10.39
CA LYS A 153 -10.72 16.55 11.82
C LYS A 153 -9.46 16.31 12.65
N GLU A 154 -8.34 16.03 11.99
CA GLU A 154 -7.07 15.77 12.63
C GLU A 154 -6.45 17.09 13.14
N THR A 155 -5.77 17.01 14.27
CA THR A 155 -5.07 18.14 14.89
C THR A 155 -3.63 17.80 15.24
N LYS A 156 -3.24 16.52 15.18
CA LYS A 156 -1.90 16.05 15.53
C LYS A 156 -0.90 16.38 14.41
N PRO A 157 0.29 16.91 14.76
CA PRO A 157 1.37 17.04 13.80
C PRO A 157 2.25 15.78 13.74
N TYR A 158 2.90 15.56 12.59
CA TYR A 158 3.64 14.35 12.26
C TYR A 158 5.09 14.65 11.83
N HIS A 159 6.02 13.75 12.17
CA HIS A 159 7.40 13.79 11.67
C HIS A 159 7.46 13.38 10.20
N PHE A 160 6.66 12.39 9.83
CA PHE A 160 6.48 11.96 8.45
C PHE A 160 5.00 11.91 8.09
N ILE A 161 4.69 12.39 6.89
CA ILE A 161 3.41 12.10 6.25
C ILE A 161 3.71 11.37 4.94
N VAL A 162 3.11 10.20 4.75
CA VAL A 162 3.19 9.45 3.50
C VAL A 162 1.83 9.50 2.83
N VAL A 163 1.80 9.95 1.57
CA VAL A 163 0.59 10.01 0.74
C VAL A 163 0.72 8.99 -0.37
N ASP A 164 -0.12 7.97 -0.32
CA ASP A 164 -0.14 6.82 -1.22
C ASP A 164 -1.59 6.52 -1.64
N ILE A 165 -2.27 7.55 -2.16
CA ILE A 165 -3.70 7.51 -2.48
C ILE A 165 -3.89 7.34 -3.98
N PHE A 166 -4.51 6.24 -4.37
CA PHE A 166 -4.91 5.98 -5.75
C PHE A 166 -6.35 5.47 -5.82
N LEU A 167 -7.05 5.89 -6.87
CA LEU A 167 -8.29 5.29 -7.33
C LEU A 167 -8.01 4.71 -8.72
N ASP A 168 -8.20 3.40 -8.87
CA ASP A 168 -7.52 2.63 -9.91
C ASP A 168 -6.04 3.03 -9.93
N HIS A 169 -5.57 3.62 -11.02
CA HIS A 169 -4.18 3.98 -11.27
C HIS A 169 -3.91 5.50 -11.18
N ARG A 170 -4.90 6.31 -10.76
CA ARG A 170 -4.82 7.78 -10.74
C ARG A 170 -4.96 8.32 -9.32
N THR A 171 -4.20 9.36 -9.00
CA THR A 171 -4.45 10.16 -7.79
C THR A 171 -5.62 11.11 -8.07
N PRO A 172 -6.69 11.13 -7.26
CA PRO A 172 -7.80 12.05 -7.46
C PRO A 172 -7.36 13.53 -7.43
N GLU A 173 -7.90 14.37 -8.33
CA GLU A 173 -7.52 15.79 -8.50
C GLU A 173 -7.53 16.60 -7.20
N LYS A 174 -8.47 16.31 -6.29
CA LYS A 174 -8.57 16.98 -4.98
C LYS A 174 -7.28 16.89 -4.14
N PHE A 175 -6.44 15.89 -4.37
CA PHE A 175 -5.15 15.70 -3.67
C PHE A 175 -3.97 16.35 -4.39
N LEU A 176 -4.17 16.89 -5.60
CA LEU A 176 -3.12 17.48 -6.44
C LEU A 176 -3.08 19.02 -6.37
N HIS A 177 -3.98 19.64 -5.60
CA HIS A 177 -4.07 21.09 -5.47
C HIS A 177 -3.31 21.64 -4.26
N SER A 178 -2.90 22.91 -4.35
CA SER A 178 -2.17 23.63 -3.30
C SER A 178 -2.87 23.61 -1.94
N ALA A 179 -4.21 23.65 -1.90
CA ALA A 179 -4.98 23.59 -0.67
C ALA A 179 -4.73 22.29 0.12
N PHE A 180 -4.64 21.15 -0.59
CA PHE A 180 -4.32 19.88 0.05
C PHE A 180 -2.87 19.85 0.53
N LEU A 181 -1.92 20.28 -0.31
CA LEU A 181 -0.52 20.34 0.07
C LEU A 181 -0.28 21.25 1.29
N LYS A 182 -0.97 22.39 1.36
CA LYS A 182 -0.95 23.27 2.52
C LYS A 182 -1.49 22.57 3.77
N THR A 183 -2.57 21.80 3.63
CA THR A 183 -3.11 20.99 4.73
C THR A 183 -2.07 19.99 5.25
N LEU A 184 -1.35 19.31 4.34
CA LEU A 184 -0.25 18.42 4.73
C LEU A 184 0.89 19.19 5.43
N TYR A 185 1.26 20.36 4.91
CA TYR A 185 2.29 21.21 5.51
C TYR A 185 1.91 21.63 6.94
N ASP A 186 0.65 22.00 7.17
CA ASP A 186 0.17 22.42 8.48
C ASP A 186 0.21 21.25 9.49
N HIS A 187 0.03 20.01 9.03
CA HIS A 187 0.17 18.78 9.82
C HIS A 187 1.59 18.24 9.96
N LEU A 188 2.60 18.85 9.34
CA LEU A 188 4.00 18.48 9.61
C LEU A 188 4.52 19.20 10.87
N LEU A 189 5.35 18.49 11.65
CA LEU A 189 6.22 19.13 12.63
C LEU A 189 7.29 19.98 11.93
N PRO A 190 7.90 20.99 12.60
CA PRO A 190 9.09 21.66 12.08
C PRO A 190 10.17 20.63 11.70
N GLY A 191 10.72 20.72 10.49
CA GLY A 191 11.66 19.72 9.96
C GLY A 191 11.03 18.41 9.47
N GLY A 192 9.72 18.25 9.68
CA GLY A 192 8.94 17.10 9.22
C GLY A 192 8.95 16.97 7.70
N THR A 193 8.76 15.75 7.22
CA THR A 193 8.89 15.40 5.80
C THR A 193 7.60 14.78 5.27
N VAL A 194 7.14 15.24 4.11
CA VAL A 194 6.08 14.59 3.34
C VAL A 194 6.71 13.76 2.23
N LEU A 195 6.18 12.55 2.00
CA LEU A 195 6.48 11.67 0.89
C LEU A 195 5.19 11.45 0.10
N PHE A 196 5.10 12.01 -1.11
CA PHE A 196 3.92 11.93 -1.94
C PHE A 196 4.20 11.02 -3.14
N ASN A 197 3.57 9.85 -3.17
CA ASN A 197 3.67 8.93 -4.28
C ASN A 197 2.79 9.37 -5.45
N TYR A 198 3.34 9.33 -6.67
CA TYR A 198 2.68 9.78 -7.88
C TYR A 198 3.01 8.81 -9.04
N LEU A 199 1.99 8.41 -9.79
CA LEU A 199 2.13 7.48 -10.92
C LEU A 199 2.06 8.19 -12.27
N ILE A 200 3.04 7.95 -13.13
CA ILE A 200 3.10 8.41 -14.52
C ILE A 200 2.87 7.26 -15.51
N TYR A 201 1.62 6.77 -15.56
CA TYR A 201 1.23 5.62 -16.37
C TYR A 201 0.93 5.96 -17.84
N ASP A 202 0.54 7.19 -18.15
CA ASP A 202 0.29 7.68 -19.52
C ASP A 202 0.90 9.08 -19.77
N HIS A 203 0.61 9.68 -20.94
CA HIS A 203 1.13 11.00 -21.31
C HIS A 203 0.55 12.12 -20.45
N GLU A 204 -0.76 12.11 -20.23
CA GLU A 204 -1.48 13.10 -19.43
C GLU A 204 -0.93 13.14 -17.99
N ALA A 205 -0.73 11.97 -17.38
CA ALA A 205 -0.19 11.86 -16.04
C ALA A 205 1.22 12.46 -15.93
N ARG A 206 2.05 12.34 -16.99
CA ARG A 206 3.39 12.93 -17.04
C ARG A 206 3.34 14.45 -17.10
N GLU A 207 2.47 15.01 -17.94
CA GLU A 207 2.28 16.47 -18.04
C GLU A 207 1.77 17.03 -16.70
N LYS A 208 0.76 16.38 -16.10
CA LYS A 208 0.26 16.74 -14.77
C LYS A 208 1.32 16.63 -13.68
N ALA A 209 2.25 15.69 -13.77
CA ALA A 209 3.32 15.56 -12.80
C ALA A 209 4.25 16.79 -12.77
N VAL A 210 4.49 17.43 -13.92
CA VAL A 210 5.31 18.65 -14.00
C VAL A 210 4.60 19.82 -13.30
N VAL A 211 3.32 20.02 -13.59
CA VAL A 211 2.51 21.06 -12.93
C VAL A 211 2.41 20.81 -11.43
N PHE A 212 2.18 19.56 -11.03
CA PHE A 212 2.12 19.18 -9.62
C PHE A 212 3.47 19.41 -8.92
N GLU A 213 4.59 19.12 -9.58
CA GLU A 213 5.93 19.37 -9.04
C GLU A 213 6.14 20.85 -8.72
N GLU A 214 5.68 21.77 -9.56
CA GLU A 214 5.76 23.21 -9.32
C GLU A 214 4.98 23.62 -8.06
N ILE A 215 3.71 23.22 -7.97
CA ILE A 215 2.83 23.51 -6.81
C ILE A 215 3.44 22.90 -5.52
N PHE A 216 4.03 21.71 -5.63
CA PHE A 216 4.67 21.03 -4.51
C PHE A 216 5.90 21.78 -4.00
N ARG A 217 6.76 22.28 -4.91
CA ARG A 217 7.96 23.07 -4.56
C ARG A 217 7.61 24.44 -3.96
N GLU A 218 6.50 25.04 -4.34
CA GLU A 218 6.01 26.28 -3.73
C GLU A 218 5.58 26.06 -2.27
N THR A 219 5.07 24.86 -1.95
CA THR A 219 4.56 24.54 -0.61
C THR A 219 5.66 24.02 0.33
N PHE A 220 6.58 23.20 -0.16
CA PHE A 220 7.59 22.52 0.66
C PHE A 220 9.01 22.90 0.24
N GLN A 221 9.85 23.32 1.20
CA GLN A 221 11.25 23.67 0.93
C GLN A 221 12.18 23.22 2.08
N PRO A 222 13.23 22.42 1.79
CA PRO A 222 13.60 21.88 0.48
C PRO A 222 12.64 20.76 -0.01
N SER A 223 12.59 20.56 -1.32
CA SER A 223 11.81 19.52 -1.99
C SER A 223 12.59 18.85 -3.11
N HIS A 224 12.38 17.54 -3.31
CA HIS A 224 13.05 16.76 -4.35
C HIS A 224 12.08 15.80 -5.03
N ARG A 225 12.39 15.48 -6.29
CA ARG A 225 11.74 14.43 -7.05
C ARG A 225 12.62 13.19 -7.06
N LEU A 226 12.11 12.08 -6.54
CA LEU A 226 12.80 10.79 -6.52
C LEU A 226 12.26 9.88 -7.62
N THR A 227 13.18 9.18 -8.29
CA THR A 227 12.88 8.18 -9.31
C THR A 227 13.65 6.89 -9.02
N PHE A 228 13.20 5.78 -9.60
CA PHE A 228 13.65 4.45 -9.17
C PHE A 228 13.95 3.56 -10.38
N LYS A 229 15.16 3.00 -10.42
CA LYS A 229 15.56 2.02 -11.44
C LYS A 229 14.62 0.82 -11.37
N GLY A 230 14.05 0.43 -12.51
CA GLY A 230 13.08 -0.68 -12.60
C GLY A 230 11.63 -0.30 -12.27
N HIS A 231 11.39 0.90 -11.74
CA HIS A 231 10.06 1.39 -11.38
C HIS A 231 9.80 2.78 -11.99
N SER A 232 10.08 2.93 -13.30
CA SER A 232 10.05 4.21 -14.02
C SER A 232 8.70 4.92 -14.04
N LYS A 233 7.62 4.22 -13.69
CA LYS A 233 6.28 4.79 -13.58
C LYS A 233 6.01 5.46 -12.22
N ASN A 234 6.83 5.21 -11.21
CA ASN A 234 6.66 5.78 -9.87
C ASN A 234 7.58 6.98 -9.69
N ILE A 235 7.00 8.08 -9.22
CA ILE A 235 7.70 9.26 -8.75
C ILE A 235 7.31 9.44 -7.29
N VAL A 236 8.29 9.72 -6.43
CA VAL A 236 8.00 10.17 -5.07
C VAL A 236 8.49 11.59 -4.92
N PHE A 237 7.57 12.52 -4.71
CA PHE A 237 7.91 13.89 -4.33
C PHE A 237 8.15 13.92 -2.81
N THR A 238 9.32 14.39 -2.41
CA THR A 238 9.67 14.56 -1.00
C THR A 238 9.82 16.04 -0.70
N GLY A 239 9.24 16.49 0.40
CA GLY A 239 9.22 17.90 0.78
C GLY A 239 9.35 18.06 2.29
N ARG A 240 10.03 19.11 2.75
CA ARG A 240 10.19 19.41 4.18
C ARG A 240 9.45 20.66 4.61
N LYS A 241 8.95 20.64 5.84
CA LYS A 241 8.52 21.83 6.56
C LYS A 241 9.75 22.53 7.14
N SER A 242 9.90 23.81 6.86
CA SER A 242 11.02 24.60 7.37
C SER A 242 10.95 24.70 8.91
N TYR A 243 12.11 24.73 9.56
CA TYR A 243 12.22 25.17 10.94
C TYR A 243 11.99 26.69 10.93
N ARG A 244 10.84 27.14 11.44
CA ARG A 244 10.65 28.56 11.75
C ARG A 244 11.28 28.87 13.09
#